data_AF-A0AAX4HPU3-F1
#
_entry.id   AF-A0AAX4HPU3-F1
#
_cell.length_a   1.000
_cell.length_b   1.000
_cell.length_c   1.000
_cell.angle_alpha   90.00
_cell.angle_beta   90.00
_cell.angle_gamma   90.00
#
_symmetry.space_group_name_H-M   'P 1'
#
loop_
_entity.id
_entity.type
_entity.pdbx_description
1 polymer ?
#
loop_
_entity_poly.entity_id
_entity_poly.type
_entity_poly.pdbx_seq_one_letter_code
_entity_poly.pdbx_strand_id
1 'polypeptide(L)'
;MKYFSVIFVYLLLVMSGSVFAQSLVEDANLSTPTENGENTFTETIKIISSSKKIFILTNNNQQLGPGDFVSLALDNNLAARAVVAKTHQGQVGIKILKIYSLTQWGRLRRDQEVQIIKGDDSMFGKKAAPVVDESATAKIKSEDDLYTGDVVVDDEIGVFEDNKNRHIKPDNLVALTGAFLEASEVESKGGKVRANEFGISWAYQFSDNYFIEGLYGRAMIDDFPAGGVQTLVNHMTARLKYNFKGPLYTFFMPYIGYHTYTVSSPDAGNGTSSTANAEELDAINKLKKSGPVFGVTALRRLVPGWFIKADLGSDIINVGFAIEF
;
A
#
# COMPACT_ATOMS: atom_id res chain seq x y z
N MET A 1 17.59 14.42 -79.66
CA MET A 1 16.69 14.36 -78.48
C MET A 1 16.77 13.06 -77.68
N LYS A 2 16.94 11.87 -78.29
CA LYS A 2 17.00 10.57 -77.55
C LYS A 2 18.13 10.46 -76.51
N TYR A 3 19.30 11.04 -76.77
CA TYR A 3 20.43 10.99 -75.83
C TYR A 3 20.25 11.89 -74.59
N PHE A 4 19.44 12.94 -74.69
CA PHE A 4 19.21 13.86 -73.57
C PHE A 4 18.34 13.21 -72.48
N SER A 5 17.36 12.39 -72.87
CA SER A 5 16.53 11.62 -71.93
C SER A 5 17.33 10.55 -71.19
N VAL A 6 18.31 9.89 -71.83
CA VAL A 6 19.12 8.85 -71.19
C VAL A 6 20.08 9.47 -70.16
N ILE A 7 20.70 10.61 -70.51
CA ILE A 7 21.58 11.35 -69.58
C ILE A 7 20.78 11.90 -68.38
N PHE A 8 19.56 12.39 -68.61
CA PHE A 8 18.70 12.89 -67.53
C PHE A 8 18.25 11.78 -66.57
N VAL A 9 17.94 10.59 -67.09
CA VAL A 9 17.59 9.42 -66.26
C VAL A 9 18.82 8.92 -65.48
N TYR A 10 20.01 8.94 -66.06
CA TYR A 10 21.24 8.58 -65.36
C TYR A 10 21.60 9.59 -64.26
N LEU A 11 21.37 10.88 -64.49
CA LEU A 11 21.58 11.94 -63.50
C LEU A 11 20.62 11.80 -62.30
N LEU A 12 19.37 11.42 -62.54
CA LEU A 12 18.37 11.15 -61.49
C LEU A 12 18.70 9.90 -60.65
N LEU A 13 19.30 8.88 -61.26
CA LEU A 13 19.76 7.66 -60.59
C LEU A 13 21.02 7.90 -59.73
N VAL A 14 21.89 8.84 -60.12
CA VAL A 14 23.06 9.21 -59.32
C VAL A 14 22.70 10.14 -58.16
N MET A 15 21.66 10.99 -58.32
CA MET A 15 21.19 11.90 -57.26
C MET A 15 20.26 11.24 -56.22
N SER A 16 19.88 9.97 -56.41
CA SER A 16 19.11 9.19 -55.43
C SER A 16 20.00 8.34 -54.49
N GLY A 17 21.32 8.35 -54.71
CA GLY A 17 22.29 7.73 -53.80
C GLY A 17 22.68 8.70 -52.68
N SER A 18 22.37 8.33 -51.44
CA SER A 18 22.71 9.02 -50.18
C SER A 18 21.66 9.99 -49.63
N VAL A 19 20.41 9.53 -49.51
CA VAL A 19 19.56 10.02 -48.41
C VAL A 19 20.03 9.29 -47.15
N PHE A 20 20.74 10.00 -46.26
CA PHE A 20 20.96 9.55 -44.88
C PHE A 20 19.61 9.61 -44.14
N ALA A 21 18.74 8.64 -44.42
CA ALA A 21 17.57 8.40 -43.61
C ALA A 21 18.05 7.67 -42.36
N GLN A 22 18.08 8.36 -41.21
CA GLN A 22 18.21 7.69 -39.93
C GLN A 22 16.99 6.77 -39.77
N SER A 23 17.28 5.47 -39.74
CA SER A 23 16.29 4.44 -39.43
C SER A 23 15.99 4.53 -37.93
N LEU A 24 14.71 4.63 -37.54
CA LEU A 24 14.28 4.53 -36.13
C LEU A 24 14.75 3.21 -35.48
N VAL A 25 15.03 2.20 -36.30
CA VAL A 25 15.56 0.89 -35.86
C VAL A 25 17.06 0.96 -35.57
N GLU A 26 17.81 1.91 -36.15
CA GLU A 26 19.21 2.19 -35.79
C GLU A 26 19.31 3.02 -34.51
N ASP A 27 18.39 3.95 -34.26
CA ASP A 27 18.28 4.65 -32.95
C ASP A 27 17.82 3.69 -31.83
N ALA A 28 17.00 2.70 -32.13
CA ALA A 28 16.61 1.66 -31.17
C ALA A 28 17.72 0.63 -30.90
N ASN A 29 18.71 0.49 -31.80
CA ASN A 29 19.87 -0.39 -31.67
C ASN A 29 21.12 0.34 -31.19
N LEU A 30 21.03 1.63 -30.85
CA LEU A 30 22.05 2.33 -30.08
C LEU A 30 21.98 1.76 -28.65
N SER A 31 22.73 0.67 -28.44
CA SER A 31 23.05 0.04 -27.15
C SER A 31 22.33 0.68 -25.97
N THR A 32 21.26 0.03 -25.49
CA THR A 32 20.79 0.23 -24.11
C THR A 32 22.04 0.28 -23.23
N PRO A 33 22.39 1.42 -22.61
CA PRO A 33 23.56 1.48 -21.78
C PRO A 33 23.34 0.46 -20.68
N THR A 34 24.21 -0.54 -20.66
CA THR A 34 24.37 -1.49 -19.57
C THR A 34 24.14 -0.74 -18.25
N GLU A 35 23.11 -1.15 -17.52
CA GLU A 35 22.55 -0.50 -16.32
C GLU A 35 23.48 -0.42 -15.11
N ASN A 36 24.80 -0.50 -15.27
CA ASN A 36 25.75 -0.42 -14.16
C ASN A 36 27.13 0.10 -14.61
N GLY A 37 27.20 1.39 -14.99
CA GLY A 37 28.47 2.04 -15.32
C GLY A 37 28.35 3.55 -15.54
N GLU A 38 28.48 4.33 -14.47
CA GLU A 38 28.91 5.74 -14.39
C GLU A 38 28.64 6.67 -15.61
N ASN A 39 27.40 7.15 -15.76
CA ASN A 39 27.09 8.36 -16.56
C ASN A 39 27.52 9.67 -15.87
N THR A 40 28.53 9.59 -15.00
CA THR A 40 28.96 10.67 -14.14
C THR A 40 30.42 11.01 -14.39
N PHE A 41 30.72 12.26 -14.73
CA PHE A 41 32.08 12.73 -15.01
C PHE A 41 32.25 14.18 -14.57
N THR A 42 33.47 14.69 -14.50
CA THR A 42 33.73 16.06 -14.01
C THR A 42 34.06 17.00 -15.16
N GLU A 43 33.50 18.21 -15.13
CA GLU A 43 33.85 19.31 -16.04
C GLU A 43 34.02 20.61 -15.26
N THR A 44 34.74 21.58 -15.83
CA THR A 44 35.00 22.87 -15.19
C THR A 44 34.06 23.95 -15.74
N ILE A 45 33.46 24.74 -14.85
CA ILE A 45 32.69 25.92 -15.23
C ILE A 45 33.65 27.03 -15.68
N LYS A 46 33.65 27.39 -16.96
CA LYS A 46 34.49 28.49 -17.48
C LYS A 46 33.83 29.85 -17.43
N ILE A 47 32.53 29.91 -17.69
CA ILE A 47 31.78 31.18 -17.71
C ILE A 47 30.39 30.94 -17.11
N ILE A 48 29.92 31.92 -16.33
CA ILE A 48 28.55 31.98 -15.82
C ILE A 48 27.95 33.29 -16.33
N SER A 49 26.77 33.23 -16.94
CA SER A 49 26.07 34.45 -17.39
C SER A 49 25.68 35.32 -16.19
N SER A 50 25.52 36.63 -16.40
CA SER A 50 25.05 37.56 -15.36
C SER A 50 23.71 37.14 -14.76
N SER A 51 22.82 36.58 -15.58
CA SER A 51 21.52 36.03 -15.18
C SER A 51 21.60 34.67 -14.46
N LYS A 52 22.78 34.03 -14.43
CA LYS A 52 23.00 32.64 -14.01
C LYS A 52 22.08 31.63 -14.70
N LYS A 53 21.57 31.92 -15.90
CA LYS A 53 20.74 30.97 -16.67
C LYS A 53 21.54 30.16 -17.68
N ILE A 54 22.74 30.63 -18.03
CA ILE A 54 23.61 30.02 -19.04
C ILE A 54 25.00 29.85 -18.43
N PHE A 55 25.52 28.63 -18.55
CA PHE A 55 26.86 28.27 -18.09
C PHE A 55 27.64 27.74 -19.29
N ILE A 56 28.93 28.03 -19.34
CA ILE A 56 29.85 27.43 -20.30
C ILE A 56 30.77 26.51 -19.52
N LEU A 57 30.74 25.23 -19.86
CA LEU A 57 31.60 24.21 -19.28
C LEU A 57 32.67 23.80 -20.29
N THR A 58 33.76 23.24 -19.79
CA THR A 58 34.64 22.40 -20.61
C THR A 58 33.88 21.15 -21.06
N ASN A 59 34.31 20.57 -22.17
CA ASN A 59 33.85 19.28 -22.67
C ASN A 59 35.08 18.44 -23.01
N ASN A 60 35.95 18.27 -22.01
CA ASN A 60 37.23 17.59 -22.20
C ASN A 60 37.01 16.12 -22.57
N ASN A 61 35.94 15.52 -22.03
CA ASN A 61 35.60 14.12 -22.27
C ASN A 61 34.81 13.92 -23.57
N GLN A 62 34.38 15.00 -24.25
CA GLN A 62 33.55 14.98 -25.46
C GLN A 62 32.23 14.19 -25.31
N GLN A 63 31.75 14.00 -24.08
CA GLN A 63 30.54 13.21 -23.78
C GLN A 63 29.24 14.01 -23.90
N LEU A 64 29.33 15.34 -24.05
CA LEU A 64 28.20 16.27 -24.11
C LEU A 64 27.94 16.75 -25.53
N GLY A 65 26.75 16.43 -26.05
CA GLY A 65 26.22 16.87 -27.34
C GLY A 65 25.00 17.79 -27.20
N PRO A 66 24.68 18.62 -28.21
CA PRO A 66 23.47 19.44 -28.19
C PRO A 66 22.20 18.58 -28.01
N GLY A 67 21.31 18.99 -27.11
CA GLY A 67 20.09 18.23 -26.77
C GLY A 67 20.22 17.34 -25.54
N ASP A 68 21.43 17.06 -25.06
CA ASP A 68 21.62 16.24 -23.86
C ASP A 68 21.08 16.95 -22.61
N PHE A 69 20.33 16.21 -21.79
CA PHE A 69 19.98 16.62 -20.44
C PHE A 69 21.10 16.26 -19.49
N VAL A 70 21.53 17.25 -18.71
CA VAL A 70 22.62 17.10 -17.76
C VAL A 70 22.24 17.68 -16.40
N SER A 71 22.73 17.07 -15.34
CA SER A 71 22.60 17.58 -13.99
C SER A 71 23.95 17.90 -13.39
N LEU A 72 24.03 19.07 -12.77
CA LEU A 72 25.20 19.59 -12.08
C LEU A 72 25.12 19.16 -10.61
N ALA A 73 26.15 18.50 -10.12
CA ALA A 73 26.30 18.11 -8.73
C ALA A 73 27.57 18.70 -8.11
N LEU A 74 27.47 19.05 -6.82
CA LEU A 74 28.58 19.52 -6.00
C LEU A 74 28.55 18.75 -4.67
N ASP A 75 29.71 18.24 -4.22
CA ASP A 75 29.82 17.44 -3.00
C ASP A 75 28.80 16.29 -2.94
N ASN A 76 28.63 15.59 -4.06
CA ASN A 76 27.66 14.49 -4.24
C ASN A 76 26.17 14.90 -4.03
N ASN A 77 25.86 16.20 -4.13
CA ASN A 77 24.50 16.74 -4.03
C ASN A 77 24.12 17.48 -5.32
N LEU A 78 22.90 17.25 -5.82
CA LEU A 78 22.39 17.92 -7.02
C LEU A 78 22.20 19.43 -6.78
N ALA A 79 22.76 20.24 -7.67
CA ALA A 79 22.63 21.69 -7.69
C ALA A 79 21.54 22.15 -8.66
N ALA A 80 21.61 21.72 -9.93
CA ALA A 80 20.69 22.15 -10.97
C ALA A 80 20.65 21.17 -12.16
N ARG A 81 19.52 21.15 -12.87
CA ARG A 81 19.34 20.45 -14.15
C ARG A 81 19.42 21.44 -15.30
N ALA A 82 20.05 21.03 -16.38
CA ALA A 82 20.30 21.83 -17.56
C ALA A 82 20.16 21.01 -18.84
N VAL A 83 20.09 21.71 -19.97
CA VAL A 83 20.18 21.13 -21.31
C VAL A 83 21.37 21.73 -22.04
N VAL A 84 22.10 20.88 -22.76
CA VAL A 84 23.20 21.32 -23.62
C VAL A 84 22.61 22.02 -24.85
N ALA A 85 22.80 23.32 -24.95
CA ALA A 85 22.26 24.12 -26.03
C ALA A 85 23.16 24.14 -27.26
N LYS A 86 24.49 24.19 -27.06
CA LYS A 86 25.46 24.27 -28.14
C LYS A 86 26.82 23.76 -27.71
N THR A 87 27.56 23.16 -28.64
CA THR A 87 28.96 22.78 -28.48
C THR A 87 29.83 23.59 -29.44
N HIS A 88 31.00 24.05 -28.99
CA HIS A 88 31.94 24.80 -29.83
C HIS A 88 33.37 24.68 -29.27
N GLN A 89 34.33 24.27 -30.10
CA GLN A 89 35.76 24.22 -29.75
C GLN A 89 36.06 23.55 -28.38
N GLY A 90 35.47 22.38 -28.12
CA GLY A 90 35.69 21.65 -26.86
C GLY A 90 35.03 22.28 -25.62
N GLN A 91 34.11 23.22 -25.81
CA GLN A 91 33.27 23.80 -24.76
C GLN A 91 31.80 23.53 -25.04
N VAL A 92 31.00 23.46 -23.97
CA VAL A 92 29.54 23.32 -24.06
C VAL A 92 28.86 24.50 -23.38
N GLY A 93 27.87 25.07 -24.06
CA GLY A 93 26.93 26.03 -23.48
C GLY A 93 25.71 25.28 -22.98
N ILE A 94 25.48 25.30 -21.67
CA ILE A 94 24.31 24.69 -21.04
C ILE A 94 23.31 25.76 -20.60
N LYS A 95 22.02 25.47 -20.75
CA LYS A 95 20.92 26.31 -20.26
C LYS A 95 20.27 25.63 -19.07
N ILE A 96 20.20 26.34 -17.95
CA ILE A 96 19.60 25.84 -16.72
C ILE A 96 18.07 25.78 -16.88
N LEU A 97 17.50 24.63 -16.54
CA LEU A 97 16.07 24.34 -16.61
C LEU A 97 15.43 24.35 -15.21
N LYS A 98 16.09 23.73 -14.23
CA LYS A 98 15.58 23.57 -12.87
C LYS A 98 16.72 23.68 -11.87
N ILE A 99 16.45 24.30 -10.73
CA ILE A 99 17.39 24.35 -9.59
C ILE A 99 16.88 23.36 -8.54
N TYR A 100 17.76 22.47 -8.08
CA TYR A 100 17.43 21.47 -7.04
C TYR A 100 17.72 22.01 -5.64
N SER A 101 18.86 22.68 -5.46
CA SER A 101 19.28 23.20 -4.17
C SER A 101 19.79 24.63 -4.31
N LEU A 102 19.12 25.57 -3.67
CA LEU A 102 19.54 26.97 -3.63
C LEU A 102 20.92 27.14 -2.97
N THR A 103 21.24 26.28 -2.00
CA THR A 103 22.53 26.30 -1.29
C THR A 103 23.67 25.89 -2.22
N GLN A 104 23.55 24.76 -2.93
CA GLN A 104 24.58 24.33 -3.87
C GLN A 104 24.66 25.26 -5.09
N TRP A 105 23.51 25.72 -5.57
CA TRP A 105 23.42 26.72 -6.63
C TRP A 105 24.17 28.03 -6.30
N GLY A 106 24.04 28.51 -5.06
CA GLY A 106 24.76 29.69 -4.58
C GLY A 106 26.27 29.50 -4.50
N ARG A 107 26.73 28.24 -4.39
CA ARG A 107 28.15 27.89 -4.31
C ARG A 107 28.83 27.75 -5.68
N LEU A 108 28.08 27.59 -6.77
CA LEU A 108 28.63 27.48 -8.12
C LEU A 108 29.36 28.77 -8.52
N ARG A 109 30.66 28.64 -8.81
CA ARG A 109 31.55 29.74 -9.20
C ARG A 109 32.30 29.43 -10.49
N ARG A 110 32.86 30.47 -11.07
CA ARG A 110 33.78 30.35 -12.22
C ARG A 110 35.03 29.57 -11.80
N ASP A 111 35.55 28.79 -12.74
CA ASP A 111 36.72 27.91 -12.62
C ASP A 111 36.58 26.83 -11.53
N GLN A 112 35.34 26.47 -11.20
CA GLN A 112 35.02 25.39 -10.29
C GLN A 112 34.76 24.09 -11.06
N GLU A 113 35.31 23.00 -10.55
CA GLU A 113 34.98 21.65 -11.01
C GLU A 113 33.62 21.21 -10.48
N VAL A 114 32.80 20.68 -11.38
CA VAL A 114 31.46 20.20 -11.08
C VAL A 114 31.28 18.81 -11.67
N GLN A 115 30.57 17.98 -10.93
CA GLN A 115 30.23 16.64 -11.37
C GLN A 115 28.98 16.74 -12.27
N ILE A 116 29.10 16.25 -13.49
CA ILE A 116 28.07 16.20 -14.51
C ILE A 116 27.50 14.80 -14.56
N ILE A 117 26.17 14.71 -14.48
CA ILE A 117 25.44 13.46 -14.67
C ILE A 117 24.66 13.62 -15.97
N LYS A 118 24.90 12.74 -16.95
CA LYS A 118 24.17 12.74 -18.21
C LYS A 118 22.95 11.83 -18.11
N GLY A 119 21.78 12.32 -18.53
CA GLY A 119 20.54 11.55 -18.56
C GLY A 119 19.68 11.69 -17.31
N ASP A 120 19.18 10.56 -16.79
CA ASP A 120 18.32 10.55 -15.61
C ASP A 120 19.14 10.76 -14.32
N ASP A 121 18.71 11.70 -13.49
CA ASP A 121 19.32 12.08 -12.23
C ASP A 121 18.48 11.65 -11.01
N SER A 122 17.39 10.90 -11.23
CA SER A 122 16.45 10.44 -10.20
C SER A 122 17.06 9.56 -9.11
N MET A 123 18.17 8.88 -9.42
CA MET A 123 18.88 7.98 -8.51
C MET A 123 20.15 8.60 -7.91
N PHE A 124 20.55 9.79 -8.35
CA PHE A 124 21.80 10.41 -7.90
C PHE A 124 21.69 10.93 -6.45
N GLY A 125 22.65 10.56 -5.60
CA GLY A 125 22.70 10.97 -4.19
C GLY A 125 21.75 10.21 -3.27
N LYS A 126 20.97 9.24 -3.78
CA LYS A 126 20.33 8.24 -2.91
C LYS A 126 21.47 7.38 -2.34
N LYS A 127 21.67 7.44 -1.02
CA LYS A 127 22.48 6.43 -0.33
C LYS A 127 21.96 5.07 -0.79
N ALA A 128 22.87 4.20 -1.25
CA ALA A 128 22.52 2.82 -1.48
C ALA A 128 21.74 2.33 -0.25
N ALA A 129 20.46 2.00 -0.44
CA ALA A 129 19.86 1.04 0.45
C ALA A 129 20.81 -0.18 0.46
N PRO A 130 21.04 -0.82 1.61
CA PRO A 130 21.91 -1.98 1.66
C PRO A 130 21.53 -2.91 0.50
N VAL A 131 22.52 -3.29 -0.30
CA VAL A 131 22.35 -4.20 -1.43
C VAL A 131 21.66 -5.45 -0.90
N VAL A 132 20.36 -5.55 -1.15
CA VAL A 132 19.64 -6.80 -1.09
C VAL A 132 19.93 -7.43 -2.45
N ASP A 133 20.67 -8.53 -2.45
CA ASP A 133 20.93 -9.35 -3.63
C ASP A 133 19.62 -9.60 -4.39
N GLU A 134 19.43 -8.97 -5.55
CA GLU A 134 18.29 -9.20 -6.47
C GLU A 134 18.34 -10.60 -7.15
N SER A 135 19.23 -11.49 -6.70
CA SER A 135 19.25 -12.91 -7.11
C SER A 135 18.89 -13.88 -5.98
N ALA A 136 18.67 -13.39 -4.77
CA ALA A 136 18.00 -14.18 -3.74
C ALA A 136 16.51 -13.93 -3.88
N THR A 137 15.81 -14.81 -4.60
CA THR A 137 14.43 -15.17 -4.24
C THR A 137 14.32 -15.06 -2.73
N ALA A 138 13.44 -14.18 -2.24
CA ALA A 138 13.32 -13.85 -0.82
C ALA A 138 12.90 -15.12 -0.06
N LYS A 139 13.87 -15.98 0.23
CA LYS A 139 13.70 -17.18 1.01
C LYS A 139 13.60 -16.68 2.44
N ILE A 140 12.40 -16.73 2.98
CA ILE A 140 12.11 -16.59 4.41
C ILE A 140 13.19 -17.36 5.18
N LYS A 141 14.10 -16.66 5.87
CA LYS A 141 15.20 -17.28 6.61
C LYS A 141 14.77 -17.59 8.04
N SER A 142 13.80 -16.85 8.56
CA SER A 142 13.23 -17.00 9.89
C SER A 142 11.74 -16.65 9.90
N GLU A 143 11.00 -17.15 10.91
CA GLU A 143 9.58 -16.79 11.11
C GLU A 143 9.38 -15.28 11.29
N ASP A 144 10.40 -14.57 11.79
CA ASP A 144 10.37 -13.12 11.97
C ASP A 144 10.35 -12.36 10.64
N ASP A 145 10.95 -12.95 9.58
CA ASP A 145 10.94 -12.37 8.23
C ASP A 145 9.54 -12.37 7.61
N LEU A 146 8.62 -13.23 8.09
CA LEU A 146 7.22 -13.17 7.69
C LEU A 146 6.54 -11.88 8.19
N TYR A 147 7.11 -11.15 9.15
CA TYR A 147 6.45 -9.97 9.71
C TYR A 147 7.14 -8.65 9.36
N THR A 148 8.33 -8.70 8.78
CA THR A 148 9.01 -7.55 8.20
C THR A 148 8.50 -7.36 6.77
N GLY A 149 8.18 -6.13 6.40
CA GLY A 149 7.56 -5.80 5.09
C GLY A 149 8.45 -6.03 3.87
N ASP A 150 9.53 -6.81 3.99
CA ASP A 150 10.49 -7.15 2.94
C ASP A 150 10.13 -8.45 2.20
N VAL A 151 9.05 -9.14 2.61
CA VAL A 151 8.46 -10.23 1.82
C VAL A 151 7.63 -9.61 0.70
N VAL A 152 8.32 -9.28 -0.40
CA VAL A 152 7.68 -8.98 -1.67
C VAL A 152 7.03 -10.28 -2.16
N VAL A 153 5.72 -10.39 -1.98
CA VAL A 153 4.93 -11.39 -2.69
C VAL A 153 4.87 -10.90 -4.13
N ASP A 154 5.37 -11.69 -5.08
CA ASP A 154 5.42 -11.42 -6.53
C ASP A 154 4.04 -11.20 -7.19
N ASP A 155 2.96 -11.13 -6.41
CA ASP A 155 1.65 -10.83 -6.92
C ASP A 155 1.44 -9.31 -6.89
N GLU A 156 1.29 -8.78 -8.10
CA GLU A 156 0.98 -7.41 -8.53
C GLU A 156 -0.31 -6.84 -7.88
N ILE A 157 -0.37 -6.80 -6.55
CA ILE A 157 -1.41 -6.13 -5.77
C ILE A 157 -0.79 -4.83 -5.26
N GLY A 158 -1.34 -3.73 -5.78
CA GLY A 158 -0.74 -2.40 -5.78
C GLY A 158 -0.03 -1.99 -4.50
N VAL A 159 1.07 -1.27 -4.68
CA VAL A 159 1.81 -0.52 -3.67
C VAL A 159 0.83 0.13 -2.70
N PHE A 160 0.59 -0.51 -1.55
CA PHE A 160 -0.18 0.09 -0.48
C PHE A 160 0.54 1.39 -0.10
N GLU A 161 -0.16 2.52 -0.07
CA GLU A 161 0.42 3.76 0.41
C GLU A 161 0.93 3.52 1.83
N ASP A 162 2.25 3.44 1.97
CA ASP A 162 2.94 3.12 3.22
C ASP A 162 2.81 4.30 4.20
N ASN A 163 1.63 4.45 4.79
CA ASN A 163 1.43 5.39 5.88
C ASN A 163 2.05 4.82 7.14
N LYS A 164 3.25 5.33 7.48
CA LYS A 164 4.09 4.88 8.60
C LYS A 164 3.41 4.92 9.97
N ASN A 165 2.30 5.66 10.11
CA ASN A 165 1.59 5.81 11.38
C ASN A 165 0.58 4.69 11.65
N ARG A 166 0.29 3.84 10.65
CA ARG A 166 -0.70 2.77 10.75
C ARG A 166 -0.06 1.46 11.20
N HIS A 167 -0.67 0.83 12.22
CA HIS A 167 -0.23 -0.46 12.75
C HIS A 167 -0.64 -1.65 11.87
N ILE A 168 -1.78 -1.54 11.19
CA ILE A 168 -2.30 -2.49 10.20
C ILE A 168 -2.31 -1.73 8.88
N LYS A 169 -1.70 -2.30 7.83
CA LYS A 169 -1.51 -1.60 6.56
C LYS A 169 -2.77 -1.58 5.71
N PRO A 170 -3.47 -2.71 5.50
CA PRO A 170 -4.69 -2.70 4.71
C PRO A 170 -5.83 -2.05 5.48
N ASP A 171 -6.74 -1.43 4.74
CA ASP A 171 -7.84 -0.68 5.33
C ASP A 171 -8.99 -1.59 5.76
N ASN A 172 -9.06 -2.85 5.30
CA ASN A 172 -10.16 -3.75 5.61
C ASN A 172 -9.70 -4.98 6.39
N LEU A 173 -10.58 -5.44 7.29
CA LEU A 173 -10.45 -6.69 8.01
C LEU A 173 -11.79 -7.43 7.94
N VAL A 174 -11.80 -8.67 7.46
CA VAL A 174 -12.96 -9.56 7.57
C VAL A 174 -12.62 -10.68 8.53
N ALA A 175 -13.54 -11.04 9.42
CA ALA A 175 -13.36 -12.12 10.36
C ALA A 175 -14.55 -13.05 10.43
N LEU A 176 -14.26 -14.33 10.65
CA LEU A 176 -15.23 -15.36 11.01
C LEU A 176 -14.97 -15.74 12.47
N THR A 177 -16.00 -15.71 13.31
CA THR A 177 -15.89 -15.95 14.74
C THR A 177 -16.89 -17.00 15.21
N GLY A 178 -16.48 -17.80 16.19
CA GLY A 178 -17.36 -18.64 16.98
C GLY A 178 -17.53 -18.02 18.36
N ALA A 179 -18.77 -17.85 18.80
CA ALA A 179 -19.12 -17.34 20.11
C ALA A 179 -20.08 -18.28 20.82
N PHE A 180 -20.28 -18.03 22.11
CA PHE A 180 -21.28 -18.74 22.90
C PHE A 180 -22.34 -17.77 23.37
N LEU A 181 -23.59 -18.11 23.10
CA LEU A 181 -24.76 -17.38 23.56
C LEU A 181 -25.35 -18.13 24.76
N GLU A 182 -25.49 -17.45 25.89
CA GLU A 182 -26.22 -17.97 27.06
C GLU A 182 -27.62 -17.34 27.09
N ALA A 183 -28.66 -18.18 27.06
CA ALA A 183 -30.02 -17.75 27.28
C ALA A 183 -30.39 -17.79 28.76
N SER A 184 -31.23 -16.84 29.16
CA SER A 184 -31.72 -16.73 30.55
C SER A 184 -32.50 -17.97 30.96
N GLU A 185 -32.39 -18.30 32.25
CA GLU A 185 -33.06 -19.45 32.87
C GLU A 185 -34.58 -19.37 32.72
N VAL A 186 -35.18 -20.50 32.35
CA VAL A 186 -36.63 -20.73 32.42
C VAL A 186 -36.86 -21.68 33.59
N GLU A 187 -37.51 -21.20 34.66
CA GLU A 187 -37.68 -21.95 35.91
C GLU A 187 -38.34 -23.32 35.70
N SER A 188 -39.19 -23.46 34.68
CA SER A 188 -39.85 -24.72 34.32
C SER A 188 -38.92 -25.85 33.86
N LYS A 189 -37.64 -25.56 33.54
CA LYS A 189 -36.67 -26.54 33.03
C LYS A 189 -35.31 -26.60 33.74
N GLY A 190 -35.09 -25.82 34.80
CA GLY A 190 -33.97 -26.01 35.72
C GLY A 190 -32.57 -25.75 35.16
N GLY A 191 -32.37 -24.68 34.38
CA GLY A 191 -31.03 -24.20 34.07
C GLY A 191 -30.91 -23.21 32.90
N LYS A 192 -29.68 -22.70 32.73
CA LYS A 192 -29.26 -21.88 31.58
C LYS A 192 -29.06 -22.75 30.34
N VAL A 193 -29.52 -22.28 29.18
CA VAL A 193 -29.27 -22.93 27.88
C VAL A 193 -28.12 -22.20 27.18
N ARG A 194 -27.14 -22.95 26.68
CA ARG A 194 -26.00 -22.40 25.94
C ARG A 194 -26.05 -22.88 24.50
N ALA A 195 -25.94 -21.96 23.55
CA ALA A 195 -25.87 -22.25 22.13
C ALA A 195 -24.57 -21.72 21.52
N ASN A 196 -24.16 -22.32 20.41
CA ASN A 196 -23.08 -21.81 19.60
C ASN A 196 -23.62 -20.72 18.68
N GLU A 197 -22.92 -19.60 18.63
CA GLU A 197 -23.19 -18.49 17.72
C GLU A 197 -22.07 -18.44 16.69
N PHE A 198 -22.44 -18.44 15.40
CA PHE A 198 -21.50 -18.20 14.32
C PHE A 198 -21.59 -16.73 13.90
N GLY A 199 -20.44 -16.07 13.88
CA GLY A 199 -20.31 -14.64 13.60
C GLY A 199 -19.47 -14.37 12.35
N ILE A 200 -19.86 -13.32 11.64
CA ILE A 200 -19.04 -12.65 10.63
C ILE A 200 -18.89 -11.20 11.04
N SER A 201 -17.70 -10.64 10.87
CA SER A 201 -17.47 -9.21 11.09
C SER A 201 -16.66 -8.62 9.96
N TRP A 202 -16.98 -7.38 9.61
CA TRP A 202 -16.19 -6.56 8.71
C TRP A 202 -15.81 -5.27 9.43
N ALA A 203 -14.51 -4.96 9.43
CA ALA A 203 -13.98 -3.74 9.98
C ALA A 203 -13.23 -2.94 8.91
N TYR A 204 -13.39 -1.62 8.95
CA TYR A 204 -12.75 -0.67 8.07
C TYR A 204 -11.97 0.38 8.86
N GLN A 205 -10.71 0.60 8.48
CA GLN A 205 -9.81 1.59 9.06
C GLN A 205 -10.03 2.95 8.38
N PHE A 206 -10.80 3.83 9.01
CA PHE A 206 -11.14 5.14 8.43
C PHE A 206 -10.14 6.26 8.79
N SER A 207 -9.28 6.03 9.78
CA SER A 207 -8.22 6.96 10.20
C SER A 207 -7.07 6.16 10.82
N ASP A 208 -5.94 6.82 11.10
CA ASP A 208 -4.76 6.17 11.64
C ASP A 208 -5.09 5.44 12.96
N ASN A 209 -5.09 4.11 12.90
CA ASN A 209 -5.41 3.21 14.00
C ASN A 209 -6.87 3.25 14.49
N TYR A 210 -7.78 3.93 13.81
CA TYR A 210 -9.21 3.93 14.13
C TYR A 210 -10.01 3.06 13.17
N PHE A 211 -10.83 2.18 13.74
CA PHE A 211 -11.64 1.23 12.99
C PHE A 211 -13.11 1.39 13.32
N ILE A 212 -13.95 1.19 12.31
CA ILE A 212 -15.38 0.92 12.48
C ILE A 212 -15.62 -0.55 12.12
N GLU A 213 -16.36 -1.28 12.95
CA GLU A 213 -16.67 -2.70 12.73
C GLU A 213 -18.18 -2.94 12.79
N GLY A 214 -18.69 -3.67 11.80
CA GLY A 214 -20.01 -4.30 11.84
C GLY A 214 -19.84 -5.80 12.07
N LEU A 215 -20.57 -6.34 13.05
CA LEU A 215 -20.63 -7.77 13.35
C LEU A 215 -22.07 -8.25 13.19
N TYR A 216 -22.22 -9.41 12.54
CA TYR A 216 -23.46 -10.17 12.47
C TYR A 216 -23.21 -11.58 13.00
N GLY A 217 -23.98 -11.96 14.01
CA GLY A 217 -23.97 -13.28 14.63
C GLY A 217 -25.31 -13.98 14.48
N ARG A 218 -25.27 -15.30 14.33
CA ARG A 218 -26.46 -16.15 14.26
C ARG A 218 -26.29 -17.34 15.19
N ALA A 219 -27.26 -17.54 16.06
CA ALA A 219 -27.34 -18.69 16.96
C ALA A 219 -28.72 -19.35 16.84
N MET A 220 -28.75 -20.67 16.96
CA MET A 220 -29.96 -21.47 17.00
C MET A 220 -29.99 -22.19 18.34
N ILE A 221 -31.07 -22.00 19.08
CA ILE A 221 -31.27 -22.59 20.40
C ILE A 221 -32.41 -23.60 20.27
N ASP A 222 -32.08 -24.88 20.43
CA ASP A 222 -33.05 -25.96 20.45
C ASP A 222 -33.66 -26.09 21.86
N ASP A 223 -34.92 -26.52 21.91
CA ASP A 223 -35.69 -26.70 23.14
C ASP A 223 -35.83 -25.44 24.01
N PHE A 224 -35.85 -24.27 23.39
CA PHE A 224 -36.01 -22.98 24.04
C PHE A 224 -37.05 -22.12 23.30
N PRO A 225 -37.96 -21.43 24.00
CA PRO A 225 -38.11 -21.40 25.46
C PRO A 225 -38.86 -22.62 26.02
N ALA A 226 -39.47 -23.44 25.16
CA ALA A 226 -40.17 -24.68 25.51
C ALA A 226 -39.61 -25.89 24.73
N GLY A 227 -39.89 -27.11 25.20
CA GLY A 227 -39.44 -28.34 24.54
C GLY A 227 -40.08 -28.51 23.15
N GLY A 228 -39.28 -28.92 22.17
CA GLY A 228 -39.68 -29.03 20.77
C GLY A 228 -39.74 -27.69 20.03
N VAL A 229 -39.43 -26.57 20.68
CA VAL A 229 -39.40 -25.23 20.07
C VAL A 229 -37.96 -24.85 19.74
N GLN A 230 -37.77 -24.29 18.55
CA GLN A 230 -36.49 -23.76 18.11
C GLN A 230 -36.53 -22.23 18.09
N THR A 231 -35.59 -21.61 18.82
CA THR A 231 -35.42 -20.16 18.84
C THR A 231 -34.23 -19.77 17.99
N LEU A 232 -34.46 -18.89 17.03
CA LEU A 232 -33.42 -18.26 16.23
C LEU A 232 -33.05 -16.90 16.84
N VAL A 233 -31.77 -16.71 17.13
CA VAL A 233 -31.22 -15.45 17.61
C VAL A 233 -30.28 -14.87 16.56
N ASN A 234 -30.57 -13.64 16.14
CA ASN A 234 -29.70 -12.83 15.30
C ASN A 234 -29.12 -11.71 16.17
N HIS A 235 -27.82 -11.53 16.07
CA HIS A 235 -27.05 -10.55 16.83
C HIS A 235 -26.41 -9.59 15.85
N MET A 236 -26.63 -8.30 16.02
CA MET A 236 -25.96 -7.27 15.23
C MET A 236 -25.27 -6.29 16.15
N THR A 237 -24.01 -5.99 15.86
CA THR A 237 -23.21 -5.08 16.68
C THR A 237 -22.43 -4.12 15.79
N ALA A 238 -22.52 -2.84 16.10
CA ALA A 238 -21.69 -1.80 15.51
C ALA A 238 -20.67 -1.33 16.55
N ARG A 239 -19.38 -1.27 16.20
CA ARG A 239 -18.30 -0.95 17.12
C ARG A 239 -17.36 0.09 16.52
N LEU A 240 -16.89 0.99 17.36
CA LEU A 240 -15.76 1.87 17.10
C LEU A 240 -14.57 1.35 17.89
N LYS A 241 -13.43 1.14 17.24
CA LYS A 241 -12.23 0.58 17.87
C LYS A 241 -11.02 1.47 17.63
N TYR A 242 -10.06 1.40 18.54
CA TYR A 242 -8.75 2.02 18.37
C TYR A 242 -7.63 1.00 18.56
N ASN A 243 -6.65 0.96 17.67
CA ASN A 243 -5.64 -0.07 17.61
C ASN A 243 -4.34 0.29 18.35
N PHE A 244 -3.99 -0.50 19.36
CA PHE A 244 -2.70 -0.45 20.07
C PHE A 244 -1.82 -1.62 19.67
N LYS A 245 -0.55 -1.34 19.35
CA LYS A 245 0.46 -2.38 19.13
C LYS A 245 0.93 -2.95 20.46
N GLY A 246 0.78 -4.26 20.63
CA GLY A 246 1.29 -5.04 21.76
C GLY A 246 2.54 -5.87 21.41
N PRO A 247 3.08 -6.62 22.38
CA PRO A 247 4.19 -7.55 22.14
C PRO A 247 3.75 -8.73 21.27
N LEU A 248 4.72 -9.49 20.74
CA LEU A 248 4.48 -10.76 20.01
C LEU A 248 3.48 -10.62 18.85
N TYR A 249 3.61 -9.55 18.06
CA TYR A 249 2.72 -9.26 16.91
C TYR A 249 1.23 -9.28 17.26
N THR A 250 0.91 -8.89 18.49
CA THR A 250 -0.46 -8.78 18.98
C THR A 250 -0.92 -7.33 18.90
N PHE A 251 -2.17 -7.13 18.54
CA PHE A 251 -2.83 -5.83 18.46
C PHE A 251 -4.04 -5.84 19.39
N PHE A 252 -4.11 -4.85 20.26
CA PHE A 252 -5.23 -4.69 21.19
C PHE A 252 -6.11 -3.55 20.72
N MET A 253 -7.39 -3.83 20.53
CA MET A 253 -8.36 -2.88 20.02
C MET A 253 -9.51 -2.71 21.01
N PRO A 254 -9.37 -1.86 22.05
CA PRO A 254 -10.50 -1.46 22.85
C PRO A 254 -11.57 -0.84 21.97
N TYR A 255 -12.83 -1.13 22.32
CA TYR A 255 -13.97 -0.69 21.56
C TYR A 255 -15.11 -0.23 22.45
N ILE A 256 -15.91 0.66 21.87
CA ILE A 256 -17.25 1.01 22.33
C ILE A 256 -18.22 0.78 21.18
N GLY A 257 -19.43 0.33 21.47
CA GLY A 257 -20.39 0.03 20.43
C GLY A 257 -21.82 -0.01 20.92
N TYR A 258 -22.69 -0.46 20.04
CA TYR A 258 -24.09 -0.74 20.33
C TYR A 258 -24.46 -2.08 19.71
N HIS A 259 -25.15 -2.93 20.47
CA HIS A 259 -25.62 -4.23 20.00
C HIS A 259 -27.14 -4.31 20.04
N THR A 260 -27.69 -5.14 19.17
CA THR A 260 -29.11 -5.46 19.12
C THR A 260 -29.31 -6.95 18.83
N TYR A 261 -30.28 -7.55 19.53
CA TYR A 261 -30.69 -8.94 19.33
C TYR A 261 -32.09 -9.00 18.74
N THR A 262 -32.20 -9.70 17.60
CA THR A 262 -33.49 -10.05 17.00
C THR A 262 -33.75 -11.53 17.24
N VAL A 263 -34.75 -11.83 18.06
CA VAL A 263 -35.10 -13.19 18.48
C VAL A 263 -36.43 -13.59 17.84
N SER A 264 -36.44 -14.75 17.18
CA SER A 264 -37.63 -15.37 16.60
C SER A 264 -37.86 -16.74 17.21
N SER A 265 -39.05 -16.94 17.79
CA SER A 265 -39.50 -18.21 18.37
C SER A 265 -41.00 -18.37 18.04
N PRO A 266 -41.36 -19.08 16.96
CA PRO A 266 -42.73 -19.12 16.43
C PRO A 266 -43.78 -19.65 17.42
N ASP A 267 -43.38 -20.58 18.30
CA ASP A 267 -44.29 -21.27 19.22
C ASP A 267 -44.23 -20.77 20.67
N ALA A 268 -43.42 -19.75 20.96
CA ALA A 268 -43.30 -19.20 22.30
C ALA A 268 -44.62 -18.53 22.75
N GLY A 269 -45.15 -18.94 23.89
CA GLY A 269 -46.37 -18.37 24.47
C GLY A 269 -47.69 -18.92 23.94
N ASN A 270 -47.65 -19.96 23.10
CA ASN A 270 -48.84 -20.62 22.53
C ASN A 270 -49.27 -21.89 23.30
N GLY A 271 -48.90 -21.99 24.59
CA GLY A 271 -49.24 -23.12 25.46
C GLY A 271 -50.61 -23.00 26.14
N THR A 272 -51.00 -24.07 26.84
CA THR A 272 -52.29 -24.16 27.57
C THR A 272 -52.28 -23.49 28.94
N SER A 273 -51.12 -23.09 29.45
CA SER A 273 -50.95 -22.49 30.77
C SER A 273 -50.58 -21.00 30.66
N SER A 274 -51.41 -20.12 31.21
CA SER A 274 -51.18 -18.67 31.19
C SER A 274 -49.88 -18.26 31.89
N THR A 275 -49.48 -18.98 32.93
CA THR A 275 -48.26 -18.68 33.70
C THR A 275 -47.00 -19.07 32.92
N ALA A 276 -46.99 -20.27 32.32
CA ALA A 276 -45.86 -20.72 31.50
C ALA A 276 -45.67 -19.83 30.26
N ASN A 277 -46.77 -19.43 29.62
CA ASN A 277 -46.72 -18.53 28.47
C ASN A 277 -46.10 -17.17 28.83
N ALA A 278 -46.42 -16.63 30.02
CA ALA A 278 -45.86 -15.37 30.49
C ALA A 278 -44.33 -15.47 30.76
N GLU A 279 -43.89 -16.59 31.33
CA GLU A 279 -42.46 -16.87 31.56
C GLU A 279 -41.68 -17.02 30.25
N GLU A 280 -42.24 -17.74 29.27
CA GLU A 280 -41.65 -17.89 27.93
C GLU A 280 -41.50 -16.56 27.22
N LEU A 281 -42.53 -15.70 27.26
CA LEU A 281 -42.46 -14.36 26.68
C LEU A 281 -41.43 -13.48 27.38
N ASP A 282 -41.34 -13.54 28.71
CA ASP A 282 -40.34 -12.78 29.47
C ASP A 282 -38.91 -13.22 29.14
N ALA A 283 -38.67 -14.53 29.00
CA ALA A 283 -37.37 -15.06 28.60
C ALA A 283 -36.95 -14.57 27.19
N ILE A 284 -37.88 -14.58 26.23
CA ILE A 284 -37.65 -14.04 24.89
C ILE A 284 -37.41 -12.52 24.91
N ASN A 285 -38.16 -11.78 25.73
CA ASN A 285 -37.98 -10.33 25.85
C ASN A 285 -36.65 -9.94 26.51
N LYS A 286 -36.18 -10.74 27.47
CA LYS A 286 -34.85 -10.57 28.07
C LYS A 286 -33.73 -10.76 27.05
N LEU A 287 -33.87 -11.72 26.14
CA LEU A 287 -32.91 -11.94 25.06
C LEU A 287 -32.87 -10.82 24.02
N LYS A 288 -33.99 -10.13 23.78
CA LYS A 288 -34.09 -9.02 22.79
C LYS A 288 -33.45 -7.71 23.22
N LYS A 289 -32.88 -7.64 24.43
CA LYS A 289 -32.33 -6.38 24.97
C LYS A 289 -31.19 -5.86 24.10
N SER A 290 -31.26 -4.57 23.79
CA SER A 290 -30.24 -3.83 23.04
C SER A 290 -29.59 -2.81 23.97
N GLY A 291 -28.33 -2.46 23.73
CA GLY A 291 -27.60 -1.59 24.65
C GLY A 291 -26.22 -1.13 24.17
N PRO A 292 -25.56 -0.27 24.97
CA PRO A 292 -24.16 0.06 24.75
C PRO A 292 -23.27 -1.12 25.15
N VAL A 293 -22.17 -1.30 24.42
CA VAL A 293 -21.22 -2.38 24.66
C VAL A 293 -19.81 -1.82 24.70
N PHE A 294 -18.96 -2.46 25.50
CA PHE A 294 -17.54 -2.12 25.58
C PHE A 294 -16.72 -3.38 25.78
N GLY A 295 -15.48 -3.36 25.29
CA GLY A 295 -14.62 -4.52 25.35
C GLY A 295 -13.27 -4.27 24.71
N VAL A 296 -12.52 -5.35 24.54
CA VAL A 296 -11.22 -5.35 23.86
C VAL A 296 -11.20 -6.50 22.87
N THR A 297 -10.85 -6.21 21.63
CA THR A 297 -10.47 -7.22 20.64
C THR A 297 -8.96 -7.41 20.69
N ALA A 298 -8.50 -8.64 20.81
CA ALA A 298 -7.10 -9.00 20.60
C ALA A 298 -6.94 -9.67 19.23
N LEU A 299 -6.06 -9.14 18.39
CA LEU A 299 -5.65 -9.75 17.13
C LEU A 299 -4.20 -10.21 17.25
N ARG A 300 -3.94 -11.50 17.10
CA ARG A 300 -2.58 -12.04 17.02
C ARG A 300 -2.27 -12.38 15.57
N ARG A 301 -1.28 -11.74 14.98
CA ARG A 301 -0.84 -12.04 13.61
C ARG A 301 -0.24 -13.45 13.57
N LEU A 302 -0.64 -14.24 12.56
CA LEU A 302 -0.09 -15.57 12.28
C LEU A 302 0.91 -15.53 11.14
N VAL A 303 0.52 -14.88 10.05
CA VAL A 303 1.30 -14.60 8.83
C VAL A 303 0.83 -13.25 8.30
N PRO A 304 1.54 -12.59 7.35
CA PRO A 304 0.99 -11.44 6.62
C PRO A 304 -0.41 -11.74 6.12
N GLY A 305 -1.35 -10.82 6.30
CA GLY A 305 -2.72 -11.09 5.87
C GLY A 305 -3.62 -11.75 6.92
N TRP A 306 -3.09 -12.50 7.90
CA TRP A 306 -3.90 -13.42 8.72
C TRP A 306 -3.73 -13.22 10.24
N PHE A 307 -4.85 -13.24 10.95
CA PHE A 307 -4.90 -13.06 12.40
C PHE A 307 -5.79 -14.09 13.08
N ILE A 308 -5.40 -14.49 14.29
CA ILE A 308 -6.34 -15.02 15.29
C ILE A 308 -7.00 -13.82 15.96
N LYS A 309 -8.33 -13.81 15.99
CA LYS A 309 -9.15 -12.80 16.65
C LYS A 309 -9.76 -13.37 17.91
N ALA A 310 -9.69 -12.63 19.00
CA ALA A 310 -10.45 -12.90 20.22
C ALA A 310 -11.15 -11.62 20.67
N ASP A 311 -12.47 -11.64 20.79
CA ASP A 311 -13.24 -10.54 21.38
C ASP A 311 -13.56 -10.86 22.84
N LEU A 312 -13.24 -9.92 23.72
CA LEU A 312 -13.58 -9.95 25.14
C LEU A 312 -14.38 -8.69 25.46
N GLY A 313 -15.70 -8.80 25.45
CA GLY A 313 -16.59 -7.67 25.72
C GLY A 313 -17.71 -7.99 26.70
N SER A 314 -18.42 -6.93 27.08
CA SER A 314 -19.68 -7.05 27.82
C SER A 314 -20.80 -7.69 27.00
N ASP A 315 -20.64 -7.70 25.67
CA ASP A 315 -21.62 -8.21 24.71
C ASP A 315 -21.36 -9.65 24.27
N ILE A 316 -20.10 -9.98 24.01
CA ILE A 316 -19.73 -11.27 23.45
C ILE A 316 -18.34 -11.68 23.91
N ILE A 317 -18.17 -12.99 24.06
CA ILE A 317 -16.85 -13.63 24.14
C ILE A 317 -16.75 -14.54 22.93
N ASN A 318 -15.84 -14.22 22.01
CA ASN A 318 -15.67 -14.98 20.78
C ASN A 318 -14.21 -15.18 20.43
N VAL A 319 -13.96 -16.21 19.62
CA VAL A 319 -12.65 -16.50 19.04
C VAL A 319 -12.85 -16.85 17.57
N GLY A 320 -11.92 -16.44 16.73
CA GLY A 320 -12.03 -16.64 15.29
C GLY A 320 -10.76 -16.32 14.52
N PHE A 321 -10.92 -16.27 13.20
CA PHE A 321 -9.86 -15.92 12.26
C PHE A 321 -10.25 -14.67 11.49
N ALA A 322 -9.29 -13.78 11.29
CA ALA A 322 -9.47 -12.56 10.53
C ALA A 322 -8.42 -12.45 9.41
N ILE A 323 -8.83 -11.87 8.29
CA ILE A 323 -8.01 -11.64 7.10
C ILE A 323 -8.02 -10.14 6.78
N GLU A 324 -6.84 -9.56 6.58
CA GLU A 324 -6.67 -8.17 6.11
C GLU A 324 -6.57 -8.13 4.58
N PHE A 325 -7.15 -7.09 3.96
CA PHE A 325 -7.07 -6.82 2.51
C PHE A 325 -7.34 -5.35 2.18
#